data_AF-A0A7S2N4K8-F1
#
_entry.id   AF-A0A7S2N4K8-F1
#
_cell.length_a   1.000
_cell.length_b   1.000
_cell.length_c   1.000
_cell.angle_alpha   90.00
_cell.angle_beta   90.00
_cell.angle_gamma   90.00
#
_symmetry.space_group_name_H-M   'P 1'
#
loop_
_entity.id
_entity.type
_entity.pdbx_description
1 polymer ?
#
loop_
_entity_poly.entity_id
_entity_poly.type
_entity_poly.pdbx_seq_one_letter_code
_entity_poly.pdbx_strand_id
1 'polypeptide(L)'
;MLFVIEMALKLLGMGCAEYWDDRWNTLDGVVVSLSIGEILITVLLAATSMNLSFLRMLRLLRLLRLLKAWPGLYKVVMAFVHSIPHIANLFILLFLIMAIFALLGMQAFGGTGLSEES
;
A
#
# COMPACT_ATOMS: atom_id res chain seq x y z
N MET A 1 16.92 11.06 16.87
CA MET A 1 17.47 12.36 16.41
C MET A 1 18.63 12.19 15.42
N LEU A 2 19.65 11.37 15.71
CA LEU A 2 20.75 11.07 14.76
C LEU A 2 20.30 10.51 13.39
N PHE A 3 19.29 9.64 13.37
CA PHE A 3 18.76 9.03 12.13
C PHE A 3 18.03 10.00 11.19
N VAL A 4 17.47 11.10 11.71
CA VAL A 4 16.74 12.10 10.90
C VAL A 4 17.73 13.03 10.21
N ILE A 5 18.80 13.37 10.92
CA ILE A 5 19.90 14.21 10.41
C ILE A 5 20.68 13.48 9.32
N GLU A 6 21.02 12.19 9.51
CA GLU A 6 21.73 11.40 8.49
C GLU A 6 20.93 11.21 7.21
N MET A 7 19.60 11.14 7.33
CA MET A 7 18.68 10.98 6.22
C MET A 7 18.39 12.31 5.51
N ALA A 8 18.32 13.44 6.24
CA ALA A 8 18.27 14.78 5.66
C ALA A 8 19.56 15.14 4.91
N LEU A 9 20.73 14.75 5.45
CA LEU A 9 22.03 14.88 4.76
C LEU A 9 22.11 14.04 3.48
N LYS A 10 21.54 12.82 3.48
CA LYS A 10 21.46 11.98 2.28
C LYS A 10 20.49 12.52 1.23
N LEU A 11 19.38 13.15 1.65
CA LEU A 11 18.38 13.75 0.76
C LEU A 11 18.88 15.05 0.11
N LEU A 12 19.62 15.88 0.86
CA LEU A 12 20.23 17.12 0.35
C LEU A 12 21.50 16.86 -0.49
N GLY A 13 22.20 15.75 -0.23
CA GLY A 13 23.46 15.42 -0.92
C GLY A 13 23.32 14.75 -2.30
N MET A 14 22.18 14.11 -2.61
CA MET A 14 22.00 13.34 -3.87
C MET A 14 21.10 14.01 -4.92
N GLY A 15 20.40 15.10 -4.60
CA GLY A 15 19.63 15.88 -5.57
C GLY A 15 18.25 15.29 -5.92
N CYS A 16 17.21 16.14 -5.87
CA CYS A 16 15.81 15.77 -6.13
C CYS A 16 15.51 15.30 -7.57
N ALA A 17 16.43 15.52 -8.51
CA ALA A 17 16.19 15.26 -9.94
C ALA A 17 16.49 13.81 -10.37
N GLU A 18 17.55 13.18 -9.83
CA GLU A 18 17.92 11.79 -10.14
C GLU A 18 17.16 10.77 -9.27
N TYR A 19 16.63 11.23 -8.13
CA TYR A 19 15.84 10.42 -7.19
C TYR A 19 14.45 10.03 -7.72
N TRP A 20 13.88 10.84 -8.60
CA TRP A 20 12.52 10.65 -9.11
C TRP A 20 12.45 9.71 -10.31
N ASP A 21 13.58 9.42 -10.96
CA ASP A 21 13.65 8.55 -12.14
C ASP A 21 13.68 7.06 -11.76
N ASP A 22 14.27 6.72 -10.61
CA ASP A 22 14.27 5.36 -10.08
C ASP A 22 13.10 5.12 -9.11
N ARG A 23 12.20 4.20 -9.48
CA ARG A 23 11.02 3.79 -8.68
C ARG A 23 11.41 3.31 -7.29
N TRP A 24 12.59 2.72 -7.13
CA TRP A 24 13.08 2.21 -5.85
C TRP A 24 13.54 3.31 -4.91
N ASN A 25 14.04 4.41 -5.47
CA ASN A 25 14.47 5.57 -4.71
C ASN A 25 13.24 6.38 -4.30
N THR A 26 12.31 6.62 -5.23
CA THR A 26 11.02 7.30 -4.94
C THR A 26 10.26 6.64 -3.78
N LEU A 27 10.18 5.31 -3.75
CA LEU A 27 9.55 4.57 -2.64
C LEU A 27 10.27 4.78 -1.30
N ASP A 28 11.61 4.82 -1.31
CA ASP A 28 12.41 5.08 -0.12
C ASP A 28 12.10 6.49 0.44
N GLY A 29 11.97 7.49 -0.42
CA GLY A 29 11.66 8.88 -0.06
C GLY A 29 10.24 9.08 0.44
N VAL A 30 9.28 8.33 -0.12
CA VAL A 30 7.89 8.29 0.37
C VAL A 30 7.84 7.67 1.78
N VAL A 31 8.51 6.54 2.00
CA VAL A 31 8.53 5.89 3.33
C VAL A 31 9.17 6.81 4.38
N VAL A 32 10.23 7.50 4.00
CA VAL A 32 10.93 8.49 4.81
C VAL A 32 10.04 9.67 5.19
N SER A 33 9.36 10.28 4.22
CA SER A 33 8.48 11.44 4.45
C SER A 33 7.25 11.07 5.29
N LEU A 34 6.64 9.90 5.05
CA LEU A 34 5.56 9.39 5.89
C LEU A 34 6.00 9.08 7.32
N SER A 35 7.22 8.58 7.49
CA SER A 35 7.81 8.31 8.81
C SER A 35 8.00 9.60 9.63
N ILE A 36 8.33 10.72 8.97
CA ILE A 36 8.40 12.03 9.62
C ILE A 36 6.99 12.57 9.92
N GLY A 37 6.08 12.47 8.95
CA GLY A 37 4.68 12.87 9.12
C GLY A 37 3.98 12.13 10.27
N GLU A 38 4.21 10.83 10.42
CA GLU A 38 3.68 10.01 11.51
C GLU A 38 4.13 10.52 12.89
N ILE A 39 5.41 10.86 13.03
CA ILE A 39 5.94 11.40 14.29
C ILE A 39 5.30 12.76 14.59
N LEU A 40 5.23 13.65 13.59
CA LEU A 40 4.66 14.99 13.76
C LEU A 40 3.19 14.93 14.15
N ILE A 41 2.39 14.10 13.46
CA ILE A 41 0.97 13.89 13.74
C ILE A 41 0.80 13.25 15.12
N THR A 42 1.62 12.25 15.48
CA THR A 42 1.53 11.61 16.80
C THR A 42 1.82 12.60 17.93
N VAL A 43 2.75 13.55 17.73
CA VAL A 43 3.08 14.58 18.73
C VAL A 43 1.98 15.66 18.81
N LEU A 44 1.44 16.12 17.68
CA LEU A 44 0.37 17.13 17.67
C LEU A 44 -0.98 16.58 18.15
N LEU A 45 -1.34 15.37 17.74
CA LEU A 45 -2.63 14.75 18.08
C LEU A 45 -2.56 13.89 19.35
N ALA A 46 -1.44 13.89 20.10
CA ALA A 46 -1.36 13.23 21.40
C ALA A 46 -2.47 13.69 22.38
N ALA A 47 -3.02 14.90 22.16
CA ALA A 47 -4.12 15.47 22.94
C ALA A 47 -5.53 15.19 22.37
N THR A 48 -5.65 14.60 21.17
CA THR A 48 -6.94 14.37 20.50
C THR A 48 -7.17 12.87 20.33
N SER A 49 -8.29 12.36 20.83
CA SER A 49 -8.71 10.96 20.75
C SER A 49 -9.15 10.52 19.34
N MET A 50 -8.39 10.90 18.31
CA MET A 50 -8.66 10.53 16.93
C MET A 50 -8.22 9.08 16.69
N ASN A 51 -9.03 8.30 15.96
CA ASN A 51 -8.72 6.91 15.65
C ASN A 51 -7.46 6.81 14.76
N LEU A 52 -6.33 6.44 15.37
CA LEU A 52 -5.00 6.38 14.74
C LEU A 52 -4.80 5.14 13.84
N SER A 53 -5.88 4.54 13.30
CA SER A 53 -5.78 3.33 12.47
C SER A 53 -4.93 3.55 11.21
N PHE A 54 -4.99 4.74 10.61
CA PHE A 54 -4.13 5.09 9.48
C PHE A 54 -2.65 5.17 9.89
N LEU A 55 -2.33 5.83 11.01
CA LEU A 55 -0.97 5.88 11.56
C LEU A 55 -0.41 4.49 11.90
N ARG A 56 -1.28 3.56 12.31
CA ARG A 56 -0.92 2.16 12.52
C ARG A 56 -0.47 1.48 11.22
N MET A 57 -1.13 1.76 10.09
CA MET A 57 -0.65 1.30 8.78
C MET A 57 0.68 1.96 8.38
N LEU A 58 0.88 3.24 8.72
CA LEU A 58 2.17 3.92 8.47
C LEU A 58 3.34 3.28 9.21
N ARG A 59 3.09 2.72 10.39
CA ARG A 59 4.10 1.91 11.11
C ARG A 59 4.43 0.60 10.40
N LEU A 60 3.47 -0.02 9.72
CA LEU A 60 3.71 -1.22 8.92
C LEU A 60 4.59 -0.92 7.68
N LEU A 61 4.49 0.28 7.11
CA LEU A 61 5.42 0.72 6.04
C LEU A 61 6.88 0.75 6.51
N ARG A 62 7.15 1.07 7.78
CA ARG A 62 8.51 0.97 8.34
C ARG A 62 8.99 -0.48 8.45
N LEU A 63 8.09 -1.45 8.65
CA LEU A 63 8.48 -2.87 8.61
C LEU A 63 8.98 -3.23 7.21
N LEU A 64 8.36 -2.72 6.14
CA LEU A 64 8.87 -2.92 4.77
C LEU A 64 10.30 -2.39 4.58
N ARG A 65 10.72 -1.34 5.30
CA ARG A 65 12.12 -0.89 5.33
C ARG A 65 13.05 -1.95 5.92
N LEU A 66 12.63 -2.64 6.99
CA LEU A 66 13.38 -3.76 7.55
C LEU A 66 13.48 -4.92 6.56
N LEU A 67 12.41 -5.18 5.79
CA LEU A 67 12.43 -6.19 4.72
C LEU A 67 13.49 -5.86 3.65
N LYS A 68 13.67 -4.58 3.30
CA LYS A 68 14.73 -4.13 2.36
C LYS A 68 16.14 -4.29 2.94
N ALA A 69 16.30 -4.18 4.27
CA ALA A 69 17.58 -4.43 4.94
C ALA A 69 17.98 -5.91 4.94
N TRP A 70 17.02 -6.83 4.73
CA TRP A 70 17.23 -8.27 4.72
C TRP A 70 17.23 -8.81 3.28
N PRO A 71 18.40 -9.00 2.64
CA PRO A 71 18.49 -9.27 1.20
C PRO A 71 17.78 -10.58 0.77
N GLY A 72 17.68 -11.58 1.65
CA GLY A 72 16.92 -12.80 1.36
C GLY A 72 15.41 -12.56 1.28
N LEU A 73 14.86 -11.81 2.24
CA LEU A 73 13.43 -11.50 2.29
C LEU A 73 13.04 -10.50 1.18
N TYR A 74 13.90 -9.51 0.93
CA TYR A 74 13.74 -8.56 -0.17
C TYR A 74 13.57 -9.27 -1.52
N LYS A 75 14.43 -10.26 -1.83
CA LYS A 75 14.34 -11.02 -3.09
C LYS A 75 13.00 -11.74 -3.25
N VAL A 76 12.51 -12.37 -2.17
CA VAL A 76 11.23 -13.08 -2.18
C VAL A 76 10.07 -12.10 -2.43
N VAL A 77 10.05 -10.97 -1.72
CA VAL A 77 9.03 -9.93 -1.89
C VAL A 77 9.06 -9.37 -3.31
N MET A 78 10.25 -9.10 -3.84
CA MET A 78 10.42 -8.57 -5.19
C MET A 78 9.94 -9.57 -6.26
N ALA A 79 10.22 -10.85 -6.09
CA ALA A 79 9.70 -11.91 -6.97
C ALA A 79 8.16 -12.02 -6.91
N PHE A 80 7.59 -11.85 -5.73
CA PHE A 80 6.14 -11.81 -5.54
C PHE A 80 5.52 -10.61 -6.26
N VAL A 81 6.07 -9.40 -6.03
CA VAL A 81 5.60 -8.16 -6.67
C VAL A 81 5.73 -8.23 -8.20
N HIS A 82 6.80 -8.84 -8.71
CA HIS A 82 6.97 -9.07 -10.14
C HIS A 82 5.92 -10.05 -10.71
N SER A 83 5.37 -10.93 -9.88
CA SER A 83 4.33 -11.89 -10.28
C SER A 83 2.91 -11.29 -10.26
N ILE A 84 2.69 -10.19 -9.53
CA ILE A 84 1.40 -9.48 -9.46
C ILE A 84 0.82 -9.16 -10.84
N PRO A 85 1.54 -8.54 -11.81
CA PRO A 85 0.95 -8.22 -13.12
C PRO A 85 0.49 -9.47 -13.88
N HIS A 86 1.18 -10.60 -13.75
CA HIS A 86 0.76 -11.86 -14.36
C HIS A 86 -0.52 -12.40 -13.71
N ILE A 87 -0.61 -12.32 -12.38
CA ILE A 87 -1.78 -12.75 -11.61
C ILE A 87 -2.97 -11.79 -11.84
N ALA A 88 -2.73 -10.50 -12.04
CA ALA A 88 -3.76 -9.49 -12.26
C ALA A 88 -4.61 -9.82 -13.51
N ASN A 89 -3.99 -10.30 -14.59
CA ASN A 89 -4.71 -10.73 -15.79
C ASN A 89 -5.68 -11.90 -15.50
N LEU A 90 -5.26 -12.86 -14.66
CA LEU A 90 -6.13 -13.95 -14.23
C LEU A 90 -7.29 -13.45 -13.36
N PHE A 91 -7.03 -12.49 -12.47
CA PHE A 91 -8.07 -11.87 -11.66
C PHE A 91 -9.09 -11.09 -12.51
N ILE A 92 -8.67 -10.38 -13.54
CA ILE A 92 -9.57 -9.67 -14.45
C ILE A 92 -10.47 -10.66 -15.19
N LEU A 93 -9.89 -11.76 -15.69
CA LEU A 93 -10.67 -12.82 -16.33
C LEU A 93 -11.66 -13.47 -15.36
N LEU A 94 -11.21 -13.79 -14.14
CA LEU A 94 -12.06 -14.36 -13.09
C LEU A 94 -13.21 -13.40 -12.74
N PHE A 95 -12.92 -12.12 -12.59
CA PHE A 95 -13.91 -11.09 -12.32
C PHE A 95 -14.95 -10.99 -13.43
N LEU A 96 -14.52 -11.06 -14.70
CA LEU A 96 -15.42 -11.08 -15.85
C LEU A 96 -16.36 -12.30 -15.84
N ILE A 97 -15.81 -13.50 -15.60
CA ILE A 97 -16.60 -14.73 -15.51
C ILE A 97 -17.62 -14.64 -14.37
N MET A 98 -17.17 -14.18 -13.19
CA MET A 98 -18.04 -13.97 -12.03
C MET A 98 -19.15 -12.97 -12.33
N ALA A 99 -18.87 -11.89 -13.07
CA ALA A 99 -19.87 -10.91 -13.46
C ALA A 99 -20.92 -11.49 -14.41
N ILE A 100 -20.51 -12.32 -15.38
CA ILE A 100 -21.44 -13.02 -16.28
C ILE A 100 -22.37 -13.94 -15.47
N PHE A 101 -21.83 -14.75 -14.56
CA PHE A 101 -22.65 -15.60 -13.70
C PHE A 101 -23.55 -14.82 -12.75
N ALA A 102 -23.09 -13.68 -12.21
CA ALA A 102 -23.91 -12.81 -11.38
C ALA A 102 -25.10 -12.23 -12.17
N LEU A 103 -24.88 -11.78 -13.41
CA LEU A 103 -25.94 -11.29 -14.29
C LEU A 103 -26.93 -12.40 -14.64
N LEU A 104 -26.45 -13.60 -14.97
CA LEU A 104 -27.31 -14.77 -15.20
C LEU A 104 -28.12 -15.13 -13.95
N GLY A 105 -27.50 -15.11 -12.77
CA GLY A 105 -28.18 -15.33 -11.49
C GLY A 105 -29.25 -14.28 -11.20
N MET A 106 -28.99 -13.00 -11.51
CA MET A 106 -30.00 -11.94 -11.39
C MET A 106 -31.13 -12.10 -12.42
N GLN A 107 -30.85 -12.60 -13.63
CA GLN A 107 -31.92 -12.87 -14.60
C GLN A 107 -32.74 -14.11 -14.22
N ALA A 108 -32.11 -15.13 -13.65
CA ALA A 108 -32.76 -16.38 -13.25
C ALA A 108 -33.52 -16.26 -11.92
N PHE A 109 -33.00 -15.49 -10.96
CA PHE A 109 -33.50 -15.41 -9.58
C PHE A 109 -33.79 -13.98 -9.09
N GLY A 110 -33.51 -12.94 -9.88
CA GLY A 110 -33.69 -11.54 -9.47
C GLY A 110 -35.15 -11.12 -9.31
N GLY A 111 -36.11 -11.95 -9.74
CA GLY A 111 -37.55 -11.76 -9.53
C GLY A 111 -38.17 -12.69 -8.50
N THR A 112 -37.50 -13.76 -8.06
CA THR A 112 -38.09 -14.78 -7.17
C THR A 112 -38.04 -14.40 -5.69
N GLY A 113 -37.45 -13.25 -5.34
CA GLY A 113 -37.31 -12.75 -3.96
C GLY A 113 -38.17 -11.53 -3.60
N LEU A 114 -38.96 -10.98 -4.53
CA LEU A 114 -39.82 -9.79 -4.30
C LEU A 114 -41.27 -10.01 -4.77
N SER A 115 -41.77 -11.24 -4.70
CA SER A 115 -43.18 -11.56 -4.95
C SER A 115 -43.77 -12.53 -3.92
N GLU A 116 -43.33 -12.45 -2.66
CA GLU A 116 -43.99 -13.10 -1.51
C GLU A 116 -44.24 -12.13 -0.34
N GLU A 117 -44.46 -10.84 -0.60
CA GLU A 117 -45.18 -9.96 0.34
C GLU A 117 -45.69 -8.70 -0.36
N SER A 118 -46.87 -8.80 -1.00
CA SER A 118 -47.97 -7.80 -1.11
C SER A 118 -48.98 -8.24 -2.16
#